data_AF-A0A257MX62-F1
#
_entry.id   AF-A0A257MX62-F1
#
_cell.length_a   1.000
_cell.length_b   1.000
_cell.length_c   1.000
_cell.angle_alpha   90.00
_cell.angle_beta   90.00
_cell.angle_gamma   90.00
#
_symmetry.space_group_name_H-M   'P 1'
#
loop_
_entity.id
_entity.type
_entity.pdbx_description
1 polymer ?
#
loop_
_entity_poly.entity_id
_entity_poly.type
_entity_poly.pdbx_seq_one_letter_code
_entity_poly.pdbx_strand_id
1 'polypeptide(L)'
;MKRKQSSNGFNTVTHIELSRRTAIHEAGHAVAIYFGNKQKQLPPVFFQIIINDCSYYADDNYPTKIEGGRLIHTLPISIEKTNGNLSAAQQHAYQQAFEADIINLLVGSLAEAHYVAHRDNELISPRLVPMNALHNYGGSSDLKIVDEYLQCFIVDKMQQEKKITELFWAAFEFINDGFHWSAITALADYILKNNKNIIDYEEVATVLNTHFLMAGKGTCY
;
A
#
# COMPACT_ATOMS: atom_id res chain seq x y z
N MET A 1 -15.97 40.21 -31.48
CA MET A 1 -15.46 39.96 -30.10
C MET A 1 -15.08 38.49 -30.00
N LYS A 2 -13.78 38.18 -29.91
CA LYS A 2 -13.27 36.82 -29.66
C LYS A 2 -13.28 36.57 -28.14
N ARG A 3 -14.06 35.59 -27.66
CA ARG A 3 -13.91 35.07 -26.29
C ARG A 3 -12.66 34.18 -26.26
N LYS A 4 -11.65 34.59 -25.50
CA LYS A 4 -10.55 33.69 -25.11
C LYS A 4 -11.11 32.69 -24.08
N GLN A 5 -11.18 31.42 -24.45
CA GLN A 5 -11.34 30.33 -23.50
C GLN A 5 -10.03 30.19 -22.71
N SER A 6 -10.11 30.38 -21.40
CA SER A 6 -9.06 29.99 -20.45
C SER A 6 -9.51 28.67 -19.81
N SER A 7 -9.12 27.53 -20.40
CA SER A 7 -9.47 26.19 -19.89
C SER A 7 -8.31 25.46 -19.21
N ASN A 8 -7.16 26.11 -18.97
CA ASN A 8 -5.97 25.41 -18.49
C ASN A 8 -5.85 25.26 -16.96
N GLY A 9 -6.65 25.96 -16.15
CA GLY A 9 -6.50 25.95 -14.68
C GLY A 9 -7.12 24.74 -13.96
N PHE A 10 -8.21 24.17 -14.49
CA PHE A 10 -8.88 23.03 -13.85
C PHE A 10 -8.10 21.72 -14.03
N ASN A 11 -7.46 21.52 -15.19
CA ASN A 11 -6.71 20.31 -15.50
C ASN A 11 -5.41 20.16 -14.68
N THR A 12 -4.79 21.28 -14.27
CA THR A 12 -3.55 21.23 -13.45
C THR A 12 -3.83 20.88 -12.01
N VAL A 13 -4.94 21.38 -11.44
CA VAL A 13 -5.32 21.10 -10.04
C VAL A 13 -5.75 19.64 -9.88
N THR A 14 -6.49 19.09 -10.85
CA THR A 14 -6.88 17.67 -10.84
C THR A 14 -5.69 16.73 -10.99
N HIS A 15 -4.68 17.11 -11.80
CA HIS A 15 -3.47 16.31 -11.96
C HIS A 15 -2.62 16.29 -10.70
N ILE A 16 -2.40 17.44 -10.04
CA ILE A 16 -1.63 17.51 -8.78
C ILE A 16 -2.28 16.65 -7.70
N GLU A 17 -3.60 16.73 -7.57
CA GLU A 17 -4.34 15.96 -6.58
C GLU A 17 -4.30 14.45 -6.88
N LEU A 18 -4.45 14.05 -8.14
CA LEU A 18 -4.32 12.65 -8.53
C LEU A 18 -2.92 12.12 -8.24
N SER A 19 -1.86 12.86 -8.60
CA SER A 19 -0.48 12.49 -8.28
C SER A 19 -0.27 12.35 -6.77
N ARG A 20 -0.86 13.24 -5.96
CA ARG A 20 -0.77 13.15 -4.50
C ARG A 20 -1.45 11.91 -3.95
N ARG A 21 -2.66 11.60 -4.41
CA ARG A 21 -3.39 10.38 -4.03
C ARG A 21 -2.59 9.12 -4.38
N THR A 22 -2.08 9.03 -5.60
CA THR A 22 -1.25 7.91 -6.03
C THR A 22 0.04 7.80 -5.21
N ALA A 23 0.75 8.91 -4.95
CA ALA A 23 1.96 8.87 -4.12
C ALA A 23 1.67 8.39 -2.69
N ILE A 24 0.52 8.77 -2.11
CA ILE A 24 0.08 8.29 -0.79
C ILE A 24 -0.25 6.80 -0.85
N HIS A 25 -0.95 6.34 -1.87
CA HIS A 25 -1.30 4.93 -2.09
C HIS A 25 -0.04 4.05 -2.11
N GLU A 26 0.92 4.41 -2.98
CA GLU A 26 2.17 3.66 -3.12
C GLU A 26 3.06 3.75 -1.88
N ALA A 27 3.12 4.93 -1.23
CA ALA A 27 3.82 5.06 0.04
C ALA A 27 3.19 4.19 1.15
N GLY A 28 1.86 4.05 1.15
CA GLY A 28 1.12 3.15 2.04
C GLY A 28 1.63 1.72 1.95
N HIS A 29 1.64 1.14 0.75
CA HIS A 29 2.18 -0.19 0.53
C HIS A 29 3.65 -0.30 0.96
N ALA A 30 4.50 0.63 0.52
CA ALA A 30 5.94 0.59 0.80
C ALA A 30 6.23 0.62 2.31
N VAL A 31 5.51 1.47 3.05
CA VAL A 31 5.64 1.58 4.50
C VAL A 31 5.13 0.33 5.22
N ALA A 32 4.03 -0.26 4.77
CA ALA A 32 3.53 -1.53 5.31
C ALA A 32 4.53 -2.69 5.07
N ILE A 33 5.07 -2.78 3.86
CA ILE A 33 6.10 -3.77 3.50
C ILE A 33 7.36 -3.56 4.36
N TYR A 34 7.80 -2.32 4.58
CA TYR A 34 9.03 -2.05 5.32
C TYR A 34 8.86 -2.18 6.84
N PHE A 35 7.96 -1.42 7.46
CA PHE A 35 7.77 -1.43 8.91
C PHE A 35 6.85 -2.55 9.38
N GLY A 36 5.75 -2.82 8.67
CA GLY A 36 4.78 -3.85 9.05
C GLY A 36 5.41 -5.24 9.06
N ASN A 37 6.18 -5.60 8.02
CA ASN A 37 6.89 -6.89 7.99
C ASN A 37 7.97 -6.96 9.09
N LYS A 38 8.71 -5.88 9.34
CA LYS A 38 9.72 -5.83 10.42
C LYS A 38 9.10 -6.00 11.80
N GLN A 39 7.97 -5.36 12.10
CA GLN A 39 7.27 -5.51 13.38
C GLN A 39 6.79 -6.94 13.61
N LYS A 40 6.39 -7.63 12.53
CA LYS A 40 6.02 -9.05 12.55
C LYS A 40 7.22 -10.01 12.51
N GLN A 41 8.45 -9.49 12.52
CA GLN A 41 9.70 -10.26 12.41
C GLN A 41 9.74 -11.15 11.16
N LEU A 42 9.12 -10.69 10.08
CA LEU A 42 9.11 -11.38 8.80
C LEU A 42 10.39 -11.07 8.00
N PRO A 43 10.79 -11.96 7.07
CA PRO A 43 11.94 -11.71 6.21
C PRO A 43 11.79 -10.41 5.42
N PRO A 44 12.88 -9.66 5.18
CA PRO A 44 12.82 -8.50 4.29
C PRO A 44 12.50 -8.96 2.86
N VAL A 45 11.67 -8.18 2.18
CA VAL A 45 11.31 -8.37 0.78
C VAL A 45 11.69 -7.15 -0.01
N PHE A 46 12.37 -7.36 -1.12
CA PHE A 46 12.79 -6.29 -2.01
C PHE A 46 11.64 -5.88 -2.93
N PHE A 47 11.51 -4.57 -3.14
CA PHE A 47 10.53 -3.96 -4.02
C PHE A 47 11.10 -2.67 -4.61
N GLN A 48 10.41 -2.15 -5.62
CA GLN A 48 10.71 -0.86 -6.22
C GLN A 48 9.41 -0.10 -6.47
N ILE A 49 9.43 1.21 -6.29
CA ILE A 49 8.36 2.12 -6.71
C ILE A 49 8.73 2.63 -8.10
N ILE A 50 7.92 2.28 -9.11
CA ILE A 50 8.10 2.76 -10.48
C ILE A 50 7.19 3.97 -10.68
N ILE A 51 7.78 5.08 -11.11
CA ILE A 51 7.12 6.34 -11.48
C ILE A 51 7.25 6.49 -13.00
N ASN A 52 6.16 6.28 -13.72
CA ASN A 52 6.02 6.52 -15.14
C ASN A 52 5.60 7.98 -15.38
N ASP A 53 6.43 8.72 -16.10
CA ASP A 53 6.09 10.05 -16.59
C ASP A 53 4.95 9.95 -17.62
N CYS A 54 3.75 10.39 -17.24
CA CYS A 54 2.60 10.57 -18.13
C CYS A 54 2.85 11.75 -19.09
N SER A 55 3.81 11.62 -20.00
CA SER A 55 4.01 12.64 -21.03
C SER A 55 3.14 12.44 -22.27
N TYR A 56 2.56 11.26 -22.55
CA TYR A 56 1.92 11.05 -23.86
C TYR A 56 0.68 10.14 -24.04
N TYR A 57 0.12 9.47 -23.01
CA TYR A 57 -1.06 8.59 -23.25
C TYR A 57 -2.17 8.77 -22.21
N ALA A 58 -3.34 9.13 -22.73
CA ALA A 58 -4.59 9.38 -22.03
C ALA A 58 -5.41 8.09 -21.82
N ASP A 59 -4.76 7.05 -21.30
CA ASP A 59 -5.42 5.77 -21.06
C ASP A 59 -4.90 5.17 -19.76
N ASP A 60 -5.72 5.24 -18.70
CA ASP A 60 -5.82 4.57 -17.39
C ASP A 60 -4.61 3.78 -16.77
N ASN A 61 -3.40 3.96 -17.26
CA ASN A 61 -2.18 3.40 -16.70
C ASN A 61 -1.65 4.37 -15.64
N TYR A 62 -1.90 4.02 -14.38
CA TYR A 62 -1.45 4.77 -13.23
C TYR A 62 0.07 5.05 -13.31
N PRO A 63 0.49 6.30 -13.06
CA PRO A 63 1.88 6.70 -13.23
C PRO A 63 2.77 5.99 -12.22
N THR A 64 2.33 5.76 -10.98
CA THR A 64 3.19 5.18 -9.96
C THR A 64 2.64 3.84 -9.47
N LYS A 65 3.50 2.82 -9.35
CA LYS A 65 3.15 1.49 -8.81
C LYS A 65 4.33 0.84 -8.09
N ILE A 66 4.06 0.00 -7.09
CA ILE A 66 5.04 -0.92 -6.52
C ILE A 66 5.18 -2.19 -7.39
N GLU A 67 6.43 -2.57 -7.66
CA GLU A 67 6.79 -3.90 -8.16
C GLU A 67 7.61 -4.69 -7.13
N GLY A 68 7.29 -5.98 -6.98
CA GLY A 68 7.92 -6.85 -5.99
C GLY A 68 7.21 -6.80 -4.63
N GLY A 69 7.96 -6.95 -3.54
CA GLY A 69 7.46 -6.68 -2.17
C GLY A 69 6.50 -7.70 -1.57
N ARG A 70 6.22 -8.80 -2.28
CA ARG A 70 5.33 -9.87 -1.81
C ARG A 70 6.12 -11.00 -1.15
N LEU A 71 5.84 -11.25 0.12
CA LEU A 71 6.46 -12.33 0.91
C LEU A 71 6.19 -13.70 0.32
N ILE A 72 4.99 -13.93 -0.22
CA ILE A 72 4.64 -15.23 -0.80
C ILE A 72 5.58 -15.65 -1.94
N HIS A 73 6.13 -14.69 -2.70
CA HIS A 73 7.06 -14.95 -3.80
C HIS A 73 8.46 -15.36 -3.34
N THR A 74 8.79 -15.13 -2.07
CA THR A 74 10.07 -15.55 -1.47
C THR A 74 10.04 -16.96 -0.91
N LEU A 75 8.83 -17.54 -0.78
CA LEU A 75 8.67 -18.91 -0.33
C LEU A 75 8.89 -19.89 -1.51
N PRO A 76 9.47 -21.08 -1.26
CA PRO A 76 9.76 -22.03 -2.33
C PRO A 76 8.50 -22.46 -3.10
N ILE A 77 8.45 -22.20 -4.41
CA ILE A 77 7.35 -22.54 -5.35
C ILE A 77 7.04 -24.06 -5.42
N SER A 78 7.85 -24.91 -4.77
CA SER A 78 7.74 -26.38 -4.84
C SER A 78 6.51 -26.98 -4.15
N ILE A 79 5.39 -26.27 -4.08
CA ILE A 79 4.07 -26.80 -3.74
C ILE A 79 3.64 -27.83 -4.81
N GLU A 80 3.93 -27.58 -6.09
CA GLU A 80 3.56 -28.49 -7.19
C GLU A 80 4.46 -29.73 -7.32
N LYS A 81 5.66 -29.71 -6.73
CA LYS A 81 6.59 -30.87 -6.75
C LYS A 81 6.53 -31.74 -5.49
N THR A 82 5.79 -31.33 -4.48
CA THR A 82 5.52 -32.16 -3.32
C THR A 82 4.15 -32.81 -3.48
N ASN A 83 4.14 -34.05 -3.96
CA ASN A 83 3.07 -35.02 -3.70
C ASN A 83 2.96 -35.37 -2.19
N GLY A 84 3.22 -34.42 -1.30
CA GLY A 84 3.43 -34.65 0.12
C GLY A 84 3.07 -33.41 0.91
N ASN A 85 2.19 -33.60 1.89
CA ASN A 85 1.73 -32.60 2.85
C ASN A 85 2.86 -31.67 3.31
N LEU A 86 2.67 -30.36 3.12
CA LEU A 86 3.51 -29.33 3.72
C LEU A 86 3.65 -29.61 5.22
N SER A 87 4.85 -29.42 5.78
CA SER A 87 5.01 -29.48 7.23
C SER A 87 4.20 -28.37 7.90
N ALA A 88 3.81 -28.56 9.16
CA ALA A 88 3.08 -27.54 9.92
C ALA A 88 3.83 -26.20 9.95
N ALA A 89 5.16 -26.22 10.03
CA ALA A 89 6.00 -25.03 9.99
C ALA A 89 5.93 -24.31 8.63
N GLN A 90 5.89 -25.06 7.52
CA GLN A 90 5.73 -24.49 6.19
C GLN A 90 4.34 -23.90 6.01
N GLN A 91 3.28 -24.62 6.39
CA GLN A 91 1.91 -24.11 6.34
C GLN A 91 1.77 -22.80 7.13
N HIS A 92 2.37 -22.75 8.31
CA HIS A 92 2.40 -21.54 9.13
C HIS A 92 3.17 -20.40 8.46
N ALA A 93 4.35 -20.66 7.88
CA ALA A 93 5.11 -19.64 7.15
C ALA A 93 4.35 -19.08 5.94
N TYR A 94 3.66 -19.96 5.19
CA TYR A 94 2.76 -19.57 4.10
C TYR A 94 1.64 -18.69 4.62
N GLN A 95 0.95 -19.10 5.68
CA GLN A 95 -0.12 -18.31 6.29
C GLN A 95 0.35 -16.91 6.70
N GLN A 96 1.49 -16.82 7.41
CA GLN A 96 2.05 -15.54 7.84
C GLN A 96 2.40 -14.63 6.66
N ALA A 97 2.98 -15.18 5.59
CA ALA A 97 3.28 -14.45 4.37
C ALA A 97 2.00 -13.92 3.70
N PHE A 98 0.97 -14.76 3.59
CA PHE A 98 -0.33 -14.37 3.02
C PHE A 98 -1.00 -13.27 3.83
N GLU A 99 -1.12 -13.44 5.14
CA GLU A 99 -1.76 -12.46 6.02
C GLU A 99 -1.01 -11.12 5.99
N ALA A 100 0.33 -11.15 5.96
CA ALA A 100 1.14 -9.95 5.83
C ALA A 100 0.97 -9.27 4.47
N ASP A 101 1.01 -10.02 3.37
CA ASP A 101 0.82 -9.48 2.03
C ASP A 101 -0.59 -8.88 1.86
N ILE A 102 -1.64 -9.51 2.38
CA ILE A 102 -3.01 -8.95 2.36
C ILE A 102 -3.05 -7.61 3.10
N ILE A 103 -2.47 -7.53 4.30
CA ILE A 103 -2.42 -6.26 5.04
C ILE A 103 -1.64 -5.21 4.23
N ASN A 104 -0.48 -5.58 3.68
CA ASN A 104 0.35 -4.67 2.89
C ASN A 104 -0.41 -4.12 1.66
N LEU A 105 -1.22 -4.96 1.00
CA LEU A 105 -2.09 -4.58 -0.11
C LEU A 105 -3.23 -3.64 0.36
N LEU A 106 -3.90 -3.97 1.46
CA LEU A 106 -5.01 -3.13 1.96
C LEU A 106 -4.54 -1.75 2.43
N VAL A 107 -3.32 -1.63 2.98
CA VAL A 107 -2.80 -0.36 3.48
C VAL A 107 -2.67 0.70 2.37
N GLY A 108 -2.37 0.35 1.12
CA GLY A 108 -2.25 1.34 0.03
C GLY A 108 -3.55 2.11 -0.20
N SER A 109 -4.62 1.38 -0.52
CA SER A 109 -5.95 1.97 -0.70
C SER A 109 -6.55 2.61 0.57
N LEU A 110 -6.26 2.06 1.76
CA LEU A 110 -6.65 2.68 3.02
C LEU A 110 -5.91 3.99 3.30
N ALA A 111 -4.61 4.08 2.96
CA ALA A 111 -3.84 5.31 3.10
C ALA A 111 -4.39 6.41 2.19
N GLU A 112 -4.79 6.06 0.96
CA GLU A 112 -5.45 7.00 0.06
C GLU A 112 -6.81 7.45 0.59
N ALA A 113 -7.64 6.53 1.10
CA ALA A 113 -8.91 6.87 1.75
C ALA A 113 -8.71 7.77 2.97
N HIS A 114 -7.70 7.48 3.80
CA HIS A 114 -7.35 8.28 4.97
C HIS A 114 -6.90 9.69 4.56
N TYR A 115 -6.10 9.83 3.50
CA TYR A 115 -5.72 11.13 2.97
C TYR A 115 -6.93 11.94 2.51
N VAL A 116 -7.85 11.33 1.74
CA VAL A 116 -9.06 12.00 1.25
C VAL A 116 -9.93 12.48 2.42
N ALA A 117 -10.20 11.61 3.39
CA ALA A 117 -10.98 11.96 4.58
C ALA A 117 -10.30 13.10 5.36
N HIS A 118 -8.98 13.01 5.59
CA HIS A 118 -8.24 14.04 6.32
C HIS A 118 -8.24 15.39 5.61
N ARG A 119 -8.05 15.41 4.29
CA ARG A 119 -8.11 16.61 3.44
C ARG A 119 -9.46 17.30 3.52
N ASP A 120 -10.53 16.50 3.55
CA ASP A 120 -11.91 16.98 3.58
C ASP A 120 -12.42 17.25 5.02
N ASN A 121 -11.55 17.11 6.02
CA ASN A 121 -11.85 17.25 7.43
C ASN A 121 -12.97 16.29 7.90
N GLU A 122 -12.98 15.08 7.33
CA GLU A 122 -13.85 13.97 7.68
C GLU A 122 -13.14 12.95 8.56
N LEU A 123 -13.92 12.21 9.35
CA LEU A 123 -13.42 11.07 10.12
C LEU A 123 -13.42 9.83 9.24
N ILE A 124 -12.30 9.11 9.21
CA ILE A 124 -12.27 7.76 8.63
C ILE A 124 -12.59 6.72 9.69
N SER A 125 -13.40 5.72 9.32
CA SER A 125 -13.62 4.54 10.15
C SER A 125 -13.94 3.32 9.29
N PRO A 126 -13.70 2.10 9.80
CA PRO A 126 -14.05 0.86 9.08
C PRO A 126 -15.55 0.74 8.72
N ARG A 127 -16.42 1.50 9.40
CA ARG A 127 -17.86 1.55 9.11
C ARG A 127 -18.21 2.49 7.96
N LEU A 128 -17.43 3.56 7.79
CA LEU A 128 -17.65 4.59 6.75
C LEU A 128 -16.92 4.21 5.46
N VAL A 129 -15.74 3.59 5.59
CA VAL A 129 -14.97 3.04 4.47
C VAL A 129 -14.90 1.53 4.67
N PRO A 130 -15.96 0.78 4.30
CA PRO A 130 -15.90 -0.68 4.29
C PRO A 130 -14.93 -1.19 3.23
N MET A 131 -14.46 -2.43 3.35
CA MET A 131 -13.47 -3.01 2.43
C MET A 131 -13.86 -2.90 0.97
N ASN A 132 -15.14 -3.14 0.65
CA ASN A 132 -15.61 -3.01 -0.73
C ASN A 132 -15.54 -1.58 -1.24
N ALA A 133 -15.47 -0.53 -0.41
CA ALA A 133 -15.33 0.85 -0.87
C ALA A 133 -13.91 1.19 -1.35
N LEU A 134 -12.91 0.34 -1.07
CA LEU A 134 -11.51 0.58 -1.42
C LEU A 134 -11.26 0.65 -2.94
N HIS A 135 -12.16 0.14 -3.79
CA HIS A 135 -12.09 0.34 -5.25
C HIS A 135 -12.13 1.82 -5.65
N ASN A 136 -12.69 2.70 -4.81
CA ASN A 136 -12.72 4.15 -5.06
C ASN A 136 -11.39 4.85 -4.73
N TYR A 137 -10.43 4.12 -4.17
CA TYR A 137 -9.16 4.61 -3.65
C TYR A 137 -7.98 3.79 -4.20
N GLY A 138 -8.00 3.51 -5.51
CA GLY A 138 -6.94 2.75 -6.20
C GLY A 138 -6.93 1.24 -5.91
N GLY A 139 -7.71 0.76 -4.94
CA GLY A 139 -7.62 -0.61 -4.43
C GLY A 139 -8.19 -1.71 -5.32
N SER A 140 -8.68 -1.42 -6.53
CA SER A 140 -9.30 -2.46 -7.38
C SER A 140 -8.36 -3.61 -7.71
N SER A 141 -7.09 -3.32 -8.00
CA SER A 141 -6.10 -4.35 -8.31
C SER A 141 -5.66 -5.12 -7.06
N ASP A 142 -5.48 -4.41 -5.94
CA ASP A 142 -5.16 -5.00 -4.63
C ASP A 142 -6.24 -5.97 -4.16
N LEU A 143 -7.51 -5.55 -4.20
CA LEU A 143 -8.64 -6.35 -3.78
C LEU A 143 -8.75 -7.64 -4.59
N LYS A 144 -8.43 -7.60 -5.89
CA LYS A 144 -8.39 -8.80 -6.72
C LYS A 144 -7.32 -9.78 -6.24
N ILE A 145 -6.11 -9.30 -5.92
CA ILE A 145 -5.04 -10.15 -5.39
C ILE A 145 -5.41 -10.71 -4.01
N VAL A 146 -6.02 -9.89 -3.15
CA VAL A 146 -6.53 -10.32 -1.84
C VAL A 146 -7.56 -11.44 -1.99
N ASP A 147 -8.51 -11.31 -2.92
CA ASP A 147 -9.50 -12.35 -3.20
C ASP A 147 -8.85 -13.64 -3.71
N GLU A 148 -7.85 -13.54 -4.60
CA GLU A 148 -7.07 -14.68 -5.08
C GLU A 148 -6.38 -15.41 -3.91
N TYR A 149 -5.76 -14.67 -2.98
CA TYR A 149 -5.07 -15.25 -1.82
C TYR A 149 -6.03 -15.95 -0.86
N LEU A 150 -7.17 -15.33 -0.54
CA LEU A 150 -8.17 -15.93 0.35
C LEU A 150 -8.71 -17.25 -0.21
N GLN A 151 -8.96 -17.31 -1.52
CA GLN A 151 -9.45 -18.50 -2.20
C GLN A 151 -8.41 -19.64 -2.24
N CYS A 152 -7.12 -19.31 -2.29
CA CYS A 152 -6.05 -20.31 -2.27
C CYS A 152 -5.89 -20.98 -0.88
N PHE A 153 -6.08 -20.23 0.20
CA PHE A 153 -5.70 -20.70 1.54
C PHE A 153 -6.88 -21.20 2.40
N ILE A 154 -8.07 -20.65 2.21
CA ILE A 154 -9.23 -20.94 3.05
C ILE A 154 -10.37 -21.42 2.17
N VAL A 155 -10.79 -22.67 2.33
CA VAL A 155 -11.88 -23.24 1.51
C VAL A 155 -13.25 -22.75 1.96
N ASP A 156 -13.44 -22.58 3.27
CA ASP A 156 -14.72 -22.19 3.85
C ASP A 156 -14.97 -20.68 3.77
N LYS A 157 -16.09 -20.27 3.17
CA LYS A 157 -16.41 -18.84 2.96
C LYS A 157 -16.61 -18.08 4.27
N MET A 158 -17.18 -18.70 5.30
CA MET A 158 -17.38 -18.03 6.59
C MET A 158 -16.04 -17.75 7.27
N GLN A 159 -15.09 -18.67 7.15
CA GLN A 159 -13.72 -18.46 7.61
C GLN A 159 -12.98 -17.41 6.77
N GLN A 160 -13.19 -17.36 5.45
CA GLN A 160 -12.65 -16.29 4.59
C GLN A 160 -13.15 -14.93 5.07
N GLU A 161 -14.46 -14.75 5.25
CA GLU A 161 -15.08 -13.50 5.71
C GLU A 161 -14.56 -13.07 7.08
N LYS A 162 -14.42 -14.02 8.01
CA LYS A 162 -13.85 -13.75 9.34
C LYS A 162 -12.40 -13.29 9.24
N LYS A 163 -11.57 -14.01 8.45
CA LYS A 163 -10.15 -13.71 8.31
C LYS A 163 -9.93 -12.38 7.62
N ILE A 164 -10.64 -12.10 6.52
CA ILE A 164 -10.46 -10.84 5.82
C ILE A 164 -10.91 -9.64 6.66
N THR A 165 -11.96 -9.81 7.47
CA THR A 165 -12.36 -8.81 8.45
C THR A 165 -11.21 -8.53 9.43
N GLU A 166 -10.63 -9.56 10.05
CA GLU A 166 -9.49 -9.43 10.96
C GLU A 166 -8.30 -8.67 10.32
N LEU A 167 -7.92 -9.05 9.10
CA LEU A 167 -6.80 -8.44 8.38
C LEU A 167 -7.11 -6.98 7.99
N PHE A 168 -8.35 -6.70 7.61
CA PHE A 168 -8.81 -5.35 7.30
C PHE A 168 -8.76 -4.43 8.53
N TRP A 169 -9.18 -4.91 9.70
CA TRP A 169 -9.03 -4.16 10.95
C TRP A 169 -7.56 -3.88 11.27
N ALA A 170 -6.67 -4.86 11.11
CA ALA A 170 -5.24 -4.67 11.32
C ALA A 170 -4.63 -3.63 10.37
N ALA A 171 -5.03 -3.62 9.10
CA ALA A 171 -4.61 -2.58 8.14
C ALA A 171 -5.14 -1.19 8.53
N PHE A 172 -6.37 -1.13 9.06
CA PHE A 172 -6.96 0.10 9.59
C PHE A 172 -6.27 0.63 10.85
N GLU A 173 -5.85 -0.25 11.75
CA GLU A 173 -5.05 0.14 12.91
C GLU A 173 -3.68 0.66 12.46
N PHE A 174 -3.08 0.00 11.46
CA PHE A 174 -1.79 0.41 10.90
C PHE A 174 -1.82 1.84 10.35
N ILE A 175 -2.83 2.22 9.56
CA ILE A 175 -2.92 3.58 8.98
C ILE A 175 -3.28 4.66 10.01
N ASN A 176 -4.00 4.31 11.08
CA ASN A 176 -4.39 5.23 12.14
C ASN A 176 -3.27 5.46 13.17
N ASP A 177 -2.22 4.64 13.15
CA ASP A 177 -1.02 4.89 13.92
C ASP A 177 -0.31 6.15 13.42
N GLY A 178 -0.10 7.12 14.31
CA GLY A 178 0.47 8.42 13.94
C GLY A 178 1.91 8.32 13.42
N PHE A 179 2.68 7.33 13.87
CA PHE A 179 4.03 7.10 13.39
C PHE A 179 4.01 6.55 11.96
N HIS A 180 3.21 5.52 11.68
CA HIS A 180 3.05 4.99 10.32
C HIS A 180 2.48 6.04 9.36
N TRP A 181 1.46 6.79 9.76
CA TRP A 181 0.89 7.86 8.93
C TRP A 181 1.92 8.95 8.60
N SER A 182 2.72 9.35 9.58
CA SER A 182 3.81 10.29 9.36
C SER A 182 4.87 9.75 8.39
N ALA A 183 5.18 8.46 8.46
CA ALA A 183 6.12 7.81 7.55
C ALA A 183 5.55 7.72 6.11
N ILE A 184 4.26 7.38 5.96
CA ILE A 184 3.56 7.34 4.66
C ILE A 184 3.61 8.72 4.01
N THR A 185 3.24 9.77 4.74
CA THR A 185 3.22 11.15 4.20
C THR A 185 4.62 11.64 3.85
N ALA A 186 5.64 11.32 4.65
CA ALA A 186 7.04 11.65 4.35
C ALA A 186 7.56 10.94 3.07
N LEU A 187 7.23 9.66 2.88
CA LEU A 187 7.60 8.94 1.67
C LEU A 187 6.81 9.42 0.44
N ALA A 188 5.52 9.74 0.59
CA ALA A 188 4.74 10.34 -0.49
C ALA A 188 5.27 11.71 -0.93
N ASP A 189 5.69 12.54 0.02
CA ASP A 189 6.39 13.80 -0.25
C ASP A 189 7.70 13.56 -1.02
N TYR A 190 8.44 12.52 -0.66
CA TYR A 190 9.66 12.14 -1.35
C TYR A 190 9.38 11.70 -2.79
N ILE A 191 8.41 10.81 -3.00
CA ILE A 191 7.97 10.32 -4.32
C ILE A 191 7.63 11.51 -5.25
N LEU A 192 6.90 12.51 -4.75
CA LEU A 192 6.48 13.67 -5.55
C LEU A 192 7.58 14.70 -5.83
N LYS A 193 8.54 14.84 -4.91
CA LYS A 193 9.67 15.79 -5.06
C LYS A 193 10.81 15.19 -5.88
N ASN A 194 10.93 13.87 -5.87
CA ASN A 194 11.97 13.16 -6.59
C ASN A 194 11.61 13.13 -8.09
N ASN A 195 12.62 13.31 -8.94
CA ASN A 195 12.48 13.28 -10.39
C ASN A 195 12.95 11.96 -11.01
N LYS A 196 13.12 10.92 -10.17
CA LYS A 196 13.46 9.57 -10.61
C LYS A 196 12.23 8.81 -11.06
N ASN A 197 12.44 7.94 -12.04
CA ASN A 197 11.43 6.99 -12.51
C ASN A 197 11.38 5.71 -11.66
N ILE A 198 12.39 5.47 -10.83
CA ILE A 198 12.48 4.28 -9.97
C ILE A 198 13.05 4.71 -8.62
N ILE A 199 12.38 4.29 -7.55
CA ILE A 199 12.86 4.39 -6.17
C ILE A 199 12.96 2.95 -5.66
N ASP A 200 14.18 2.48 -5.40
CA ASP A 200 14.42 1.11 -4.93
C ASP A 200 14.18 0.95 -3.42
N TYR A 201 14.23 -0.30 -2.96
CA TYR A 201 14.05 -0.68 -1.56
C TYR A 201 15.01 0.06 -0.63
N GLU A 202 16.29 0.16 -1.00
CA GLU A 202 17.34 0.80 -0.22
C GLU A 202 17.10 2.30 -0.05
N GLU A 203 16.64 2.97 -1.11
CA GLU A 203 16.26 4.38 -1.09
C GLU A 203 15.03 4.60 -0.21
N VAL A 204 13.99 3.77 -0.34
CA VAL A 204 12.83 3.79 0.58
C VAL A 204 13.28 3.60 2.03
N ALA A 205 14.11 2.59 2.30
CA ALA A 205 14.62 2.32 3.64
C ALA A 205 15.40 3.51 4.20
N THR A 206 16.17 4.21 3.36
CA THR A 206 16.92 5.41 3.75
C THR A 206 15.99 6.55 4.15
N VAL A 207 14.96 6.82 3.36
CA VAL A 207 13.95 7.85 3.67
C VAL A 207 13.25 7.52 5.00
N LEU A 208 12.78 6.28 5.17
CA LEU A 208 12.03 5.85 6.35
C LEU A 208 12.89 5.81 7.62
N ASN A 209 14.14 5.36 7.54
CA ASN A 209 15.05 5.34 8.69
C ASN A 209 15.45 6.76 9.10
N THR A 210 15.68 7.65 8.14
CA THR A 210 15.97 9.07 8.43
C THR A 210 14.80 9.72 9.14
N HIS A 211 13.58 9.48 8.65
CA HIS A 211 12.35 9.94 9.28
C HIS A 211 12.20 9.43 10.72
N PHE A 212 12.46 8.14 10.94
CA PHE A 212 12.45 7.52 12.27
C PHE A 212 13.44 8.19 13.23
N LEU A 213 14.69 8.42 12.78
CA LEU A 213 15.73 9.06 13.59
C LEU A 213 15.40 10.51 13.93
N MET A 214 14.69 11.23 13.04
CA MET A 214 14.25 12.60 13.30
C MET A 214 13.07 12.65 14.27
N ALA A 215 12.12 11.72 14.17
CA ALA A 215 11.01 11.60 15.11
C ALA A 215 11.49 11.28 16.54
N GLY A 216 12.50 10.41 16.69
CA GLY A 216 13.09 10.06 17.99
C GLY A 216 13.90 11.18 18.67
N LYS A 217 14.29 12.22 17.93
CA LYS A 217 14.98 13.41 18.50
C LYS A 217 14.01 14.50 18.95
N GLY A 218 12.70 14.33 18.71
CA GLY A 218 11.65 15.30 19.07
C GLY A 218 11.10 15.20 20.49
N THR A 219 11.51 14.20 21.28
CA THR A 219 11.08 14.04 22.68
C THR A 219 12.19 14.42 23.66
N CYS A 220 12.51 15.72 23.69
CA CYS A 220 13.21 16.37 24.79
C CYS A 220 12.62 17.78 24.93
N TYR A 221 11.53 17.87 25.68
CA TYR A 221 11.07 19.11 26.33
C TYR A 221 10.89 18.82 27.81
#